data_AF-A0ABC8QRP0-F1
#
_entry.id   AF-A0ABC8QRP0-F1
#
_cell.length_a   1.000
_cell.length_b   1.000
_cell.length_c   1.000
_cell.angle_alpha   90.00
_cell.angle_beta   90.00
_cell.angle_gamma   90.00
#
_symmetry.space_group_name_H-M   'P 1'
#
loop_
_entity.id
_entity.type
_entity.pdbx_description
1 polymer ?
#
loop_
_entity_poly.entity_id
_entity_poly.type
_entity_poly.pdbx_seq_one_letter_code
_entity_poly.pdbx_strand_id
1 'polypeptide(L)' 'DPVKELEHGRVSAAELVQAVHEMLSAAGINMDVEKQSLLQTTLTLKEQLEESQAALLLEQVCFLLSFNILITIL' A
#
# COMPACT_ATOMS: atom_id res chain seq x y z
N ASP A 1 -23.40 10.16 -14.50
CA ASP A 1 -22.58 10.55 -13.33
C ASP A 1 -21.39 9.61 -13.15
N PRO A 2 -20.15 10.05 -13.44
CA PRO A 2 -18.97 9.19 -13.45
C PRO A 2 -18.24 9.13 -12.09
N VAL A 3 -18.85 9.64 -11.01
CA VAL A 3 -18.21 9.74 -9.68
C VAL A 3 -18.21 8.39 -8.94
N LYS A 4 -18.98 7.39 -9.41
CA LYS A 4 -19.09 6.07 -8.76
C LYS A 4 -17.99 5.07 -9.15
N GLU A 5 -17.12 5.39 -10.11
CA GLU A 5 -16.10 4.44 -10.58
C GLU A 5 -14.72 4.62 -9.95
N LEU A 6 -14.50 5.68 -9.15
CA LEU A 6 -13.21 5.90 -8.47
C LEU A 6 -13.05 5.09 -7.17
N GLU A 7 -14.14 4.53 -6.62
CA GLU A 7 -14.14 3.75 -5.38
C GLU A 7 -13.93 2.23 -5.60
N HIS A 8 -13.52 1.81 -6.81
CA HIS A 8 -13.24 0.39 -7.11
C HIS A 8 -11.74 0.02 -7.02
N GLY A 9 -10.88 0.94 -6.57
CA GLY A 9 -9.43 0.82 -6.75
C GLY A 9 -8.58 0.49 -5.52
N ARG A 10 -9.08 0.71 -4.30
CA ARG A 10 -8.26 0.58 -3.08
C ARG A 10 -8.72 -0.62 -2.24
N VAL A 11 -8.46 -1.81 -2.76
CA VAL A 11 -8.64 -3.05 -2.02
C VAL A 11 -7.64 -3.05 -0.86
N SER A 12 -8.14 -3.13 0.38
CA SER A 12 -7.27 -3.22 1.56
C SER A 12 -6.49 -4.54 1.56
N ALA A 13 -5.28 -4.57 2.12
CA ALA A 13 -4.53 -5.81 2.33
C ALA A 13 -5.39 -6.93 2.97
N ALA A 14 -6.32 -6.57 3.86
CA ALA A 14 -7.25 -7.53 4.48
C ALA A 14 -8.24 -8.14 3.47
N GLU A 15 -8.82 -7.32 2.58
CA GLU A 15 -9.77 -7.78 1.57
C GLU A 15 -9.09 -8.66 0.51
N LEU A 16 -7.85 -8.31 0.13
CA LEU A 16 -7.06 -9.13 -0.78
C LEU A 16 -6.73 -10.50 -0.17
N VAL A 17 -6.34 -10.54 1.11
CA VAL A 17 -6.09 -11.80 1.84
C VAL A 17 -7.35 -12.66 1.89
N GLN A 18 -8.51 -12.05 2.14
CA GLN A 18 -9.77 -12.75 2.21
C GLN A 18 -10.18 -13.33 0.85
N ALA A 19 -10.09 -12.54 -0.23
CA ALA A 19 -10.39 -13.02 -1.58
C ALA A 19 -9.45 -14.16 -2.02
N VAL A 20 -8.16 -14.05 -1.71
CA VAL A 20 -7.19 -15.12 -2.01
C VAL A 20 -7.49 -16.38 -1.18
N HIS A 21 -7.84 -16.24 0.09
CA HIS A 21 -8.23 -17.37 0.93
C HIS A 21 -9.51 -18.05 0.41
N GLU A 22 -10.52 -17.29 0.00
CA GLU A 22 -11.76 -17.82 -0.60
C GLU A 22 -11.47 -18.54 -1.93
N MET A 23 -10.62 -17.98 -2.79
CA MET A 23 -10.20 -18.64 -4.05
C MET A 23 -9.44 -19.94 -3.81
N LEU A 24 -8.52 -19.97 -2.84
CA LEU A 24 -7.74 -21.16 -2.51
C LEU A 24 -8.62 -22.24 -1.86
N SER A 25 -9.53 -21.84 -0.97
CA SER A 25 -10.52 -22.74 -0.36
C SER A 25 -11.46 -23.34 -1.40
N ALA A 26 -11.95 -22.53 -2.34
CA ALA A 26 -12.78 -22.99 -3.46
C ALA A 26 -12.04 -23.96 -4.40
N ALA A 27 -10.72 -23.85 -4.50
CA ALA A 27 -9.86 -24.79 -5.22
C ALA A 27 -9.52 -26.07 -4.43
N GLY A 28 -10.01 -26.22 -3.19
CA GLY A 28 -9.70 -27.34 -2.30
C GLY A 28 -8.29 -27.29 -1.71
N ILE A 29 -7.60 -26.15 -1.82
CA ILE A 29 -6.24 -25.94 -1.31
C ILE A 29 -6.37 -25.35 0.10
N ASN A 30 -6.15 -26.19 1.12
CA ASN A 30 -6.04 -25.71 2.49
C ASN A 30 -4.72 -24.94 2.64
N MET A 31 -4.80 -23.61 2.75
CA MET A 31 -3.63 -22.78 2.97
C MET A 31 -3.21 -22.90 4.43
N ASP A 32 -2.03 -23.48 4.67
CA ASP A 32 -1.47 -23.60 6.01
C ASP A 32 -1.47 -22.24 6.72
N VAL A 33 -1.83 -22.23 8.00
CA VAL A 33 -1.94 -21.03 8.83
C VAL A 33 -0.64 -20.22 8.82
N GLU A 34 0.51 -20.89 8.70
CA GLU A 34 1.81 -20.25 8.60
C GLU A 34 1.98 -19.49 7.27
N LYS A 35 1.44 -20.01 6.16
CA LYS A 35 1.45 -19.33 4.86
C LYS A 35 0.47 -18.17 4.80
N GLN A 36 -0.67 -18.27 5.47
CA GLN A 36 -1.60 -17.14 5.65
C GLN A 36 -0.94 -16.01 6.44
N SER A 37 -0.31 -16.34 7.58
CA SER A 37 0.40 -15.39 8.42
C SER A 37 1.55 -14.70 7.66
N LEU A 38 2.31 -15.47 6.86
CA LEU A 38 3.37 -14.93 6.02
C LEU A 38 2.84 -13.98 4.94
N LEU A 39 1.73 -14.33 4.27
CA LEU A 39 1.11 -13.47 3.26
C LEU A 39 0.63 -12.15 3.87
N GLN A 40 -0.07 -12.22 5.00
CA GLN A 40 -0.55 -11.05 5.74
C GLN A 40 0.63 -10.15 6.16
N THR A 41 1.67 -10.74 6.74
CA THR A 41 2.87 -10.00 7.17
C THR A 41 3.57 -9.35 5.99
N THR A 42 3.67 -10.05 4.85
CA THR A 42 4.29 -9.51 3.64
C THR A 42 3.50 -8.33 3.07
N LEU A 43 2.17 -8.40 3.07
CA LEU A 43 1.31 -7.30 2.60
C LEU A 43 1.41 -6.07 3.50
N THR A 44 1.34 -6.27 4.82
CA THR A 44 1.52 -5.18 5.79
C THR A 44 2.88 -4.50 5.64
N LEU A 45 3.95 -5.28 5.46
CA LEU A 45 5.30 -4.73 5.24
C LEU A 45 5.39 -3.96 3.92
N LYS A 46 4.68 -4.40 2.87
CA LYS A 46 4.62 -3.67 1.60
C LYS A 46 3.91 -2.33 1.74
N GLU A 47 2.76 -2.28 2.40
CA GLU A 47 2.03 -1.02 2.64
C GLU A 47 2.91 -0.04 3.44
N GLN A 48 3.55 -0.50 4.51
CA GLN A 48 4.45 0.34 5.32
C GLN A 48 5.65 0.86 4.53
N LEU A 49 6.21 0.04 3.63
CA LEU A 49 7.32 0.45 2.77
C LEU A 49 6.89 1.53 1.77
N GLU A 50 5.71 1.39 1.16
CA GLU A 50 5.16 2.40 0.26
C GLU A 50 4.88 3.72 0.99
N GLU A 51 4.30 3.65 2.20
CA GLU A 51 4.07 4.82 3.05
C GLU A 51 5.39 5.51 3.46
N SER A 52 6.41 4.72 3.84
CA SER A 52 7.73 5.24 4.17
C SER A 52 8.42 5.88 2.96
N GLN A 53 8.28 5.27 1.78
CA GLN A 53 8.83 5.81 0.54
C GLN A 53 8.13 7.12 0.15
N ALA A 54 6.81 7.21 0.33
CA ALA A 54 6.05 8.44 0.13
C ALA A 54 6.47 9.55 1.11
N ALA A 55 6.68 9.21 2.39
CA ALA A 55 7.15 10.15 3.40
C ALA A 55 8.56 10.68 3.09
N LEU A 56 9.47 9.81 2.64
CA LEU A 56 10.83 10.18 2.25
C LEU A 56 10.85 11.09 1.01
N LEU A 57 10.02 10.81 0.00
CA LEU A 57 9.86 11.68 -1.17
C LEU A 57 9.29 13.06 -0.77
N LEU A 58 8.31 13.10 0.14
CA LEU A 58 7.74 14.34 0.64
C LEU A 58 8.78 15.18 1.39
N GLU A 59 9.61 14.56 2.24
CA GLU A 59 10.71 15.23 2.94
C GLU A 59 11.72 15.82 1.94
N GLN A 60 12.07 15.06 0.90
CA GLN A 60 13.00 15.51 -0.13
C GLN A 60 12.45 16.69 -0.95
N VAL A 61 11.15 16.67 -1.30
CA VAL A 61 10.48 17.79 -1.96
C VAL A 61 10.42 19.01 -1.05
N CYS A 62 10.11 18.83 0.24
CA CYS A 62 10.06 19.93 1.22
C CYS A 62 11.44 20.57 1.41
N PHE A 63 12.51 19.77 1.43
CA PHE A 63 13.89 20.25 1.47
C PHE A 63 14.25 21.06 0.22
N LEU A 64 13.93 20.56 -0.98
CA LEU A 64 14.20 21.29 -2.22
C LEU A 64 13.40 22.59 -2.34
N LEU A 65 12.16 22.61 -1.84
CA LEU A 65 11.32 23.80 -1.83
C LEU A 65 11.90 24.87 -0.90
N SER A 66 12.31 24.49 0.31
CA SER A 66 12.92 25.41 1.27
C SER A 66 14.25 25.98 0.75
N PHE A 67 15.05 25.17 0.05
CA PHE A 67 16.28 25.63 -0.60
C PHE A 67 16.01 26.60 -1.76
N ASN A 68 15.02 26.33 -2.62
CA ASN A 68 14.64 27.23 -3.71
C ASN A 68 14.13 28.58 -3.18
N ILE A 69 13.34 28.56 -2.11
CA ILE A 69 12.86 29.78 -1.45
C ILE A 69 14.04 30.59 -0.92
N LEU A 70 15.02 29.93 -0.27
CA LEU A 70 16.21 30.60 0.26
C LEU A 70 17.05 31.28 -0.84
N ILE A 71 17.27 30.61 -1.97
CA ILE A 71 18.00 31.19 -3.12
C ILE A 71 17.25 32.38 -3.70
N THR A 72 15.91 32.31 -3.78
CA THR A 72 15.10 33.38 -4.39
C THR A 72 15.12 34.67 -3.56
N ILE A 73 15.35 34.58 -2.25
CA ILE A 73 15.33 35.71 -1.32
C ILE A 73 16.73 36.33 -1.12
N LEU A 74 17.80 35.64 -1.53
CA LEU A 74 19.19 36.09 -1.42
C LEU A 74 19.65 36.82 -2.69
#